data_AF-A0A855FYD1-F1
#
_entry.id   AF-A0A855FYD1-F1
#
_cell.length_a   1.000
_cell.length_b   1.000
_cell.length_c   1.000
_cell.angle_alpha   90.00
_cell.angle_beta   90.00
_cell.angle_gamma   90.00
#
_symmetry.space_group_name_H-M   'P 1'
#
loop_
_entity.id
_entity.type
_entity.pdbx_description
1 polymer ?
#
loop_
_entity_poly.entity_id
_entity_poly.type
_entity_poly.pdbx_seq_one_letter_code
_entity_poly.pdbx_strand_id
1 'polypeptide(L)'
;MQYKRNQNTNLQHTANSKRKNEQLNQILMQPKFDEAEAKRYVLNHYMSRMQQDVNELKVQYEFLQVLNHQQRKNWINNCLR
;
A
#
# COMPACT_ATOMS: atom_id res chain seq x y z
N MET A 1 2.32 -28.69 9.93
CA MET A 1 3.33 -27.88 9.20
C MET A 1 2.79 -26.47 8.93
N GLN A 2 2.52 -25.67 9.97
CA GLN A 2 2.29 -24.23 9.85
C GLN A 2 2.72 -23.60 11.18
N TYR A 3 3.48 -22.50 11.12
CA TYR A 3 3.78 -21.48 12.15
C TYR A 3 5.20 -20.91 11.95
N LYS A 4 5.53 -20.42 10.74
CA LYS A 4 6.77 -19.62 10.52
C LYS A 4 6.58 -18.38 9.63
N ARG A 5 5.37 -18.09 9.14
CA ARG A 5 5.14 -16.93 8.25
C ARG A 5 5.03 -15.57 8.97
N ASN A 6 4.60 -15.53 10.23
CA ASN A 6 4.32 -14.26 10.93
C ASN A 6 5.52 -13.57 11.59
N GLN A 7 6.65 -14.25 11.78
CA GLN A 7 7.83 -13.65 12.41
C GLN A 7 8.67 -12.84 11.40
N ASN A 8 8.78 -13.31 10.16
CA ASN A 8 9.55 -12.63 9.12
C ASN A 8 8.89 -11.33 8.62
N THR A 9 7.55 -11.31 8.53
CA THR A 9 6.81 -10.09 8.15
C THR A 9 6.98 -9.00 9.20
N ASN A 10 6.88 -9.34 10.50
CA ASN A 10 7.09 -8.37 11.59
C ASN A 10 8.51 -7.78 11.59
N LEU A 11 9.56 -8.60 11.43
CA LEU A 11 10.94 -8.13 11.36
C LEU A 11 11.21 -7.25 10.12
N GLN A 12 10.57 -7.56 8.99
CA GLN A 12 10.65 -6.72 7.80
C GLN A 12 9.89 -5.40 7.98
N HIS A 13 8.74 -5.41 8.65
CA HIS A 13 7.99 -4.19 8.96
C HIS A 13 8.75 -3.27 9.92
N THR A 14 9.41 -3.80 10.95
CA THR A 14 10.22 -2.99 11.87
C THR A 14 11.47 -2.43 11.20
N ALA A 15 12.17 -3.22 10.38
CA ALA A 15 13.33 -2.75 9.61
C ALA A 15 12.95 -1.67 8.58
N ASN A 16 11.82 -1.83 7.89
CA ASN A 16 11.30 -0.82 6.96
C ASN A 16 10.84 0.46 7.68
N SER A 17 10.25 0.33 8.87
CA SER A 17 9.86 1.49 9.69
C SER A 17 11.08 2.30 10.15
N LYS A 18 12.16 1.63 10.57
CA LYS A 18 13.40 2.29 10.97
C LYS A 18 14.05 3.05 9.82
N ARG A 19 14.19 2.44 8.64
CA ARG A 19 14.73 3.09 7.44
C ARG A 19 13.88 4.27 6.96
N LYS A 20 12.54 4.15 7.06
CA LYS A 20 11.61 5.25 6.75
C LYS A 20 11.85 6.47 7.64
N ASN A 21 12.02 6.25 8.96
CA ASN A 21 12.29 7.34 9.89
C ASN A 21 13.65 7.97 9.66
N GLU A 22 14.67 7.17 9.33
CA GLU A 22 16.01 7.67 8.99
C GLU A 22 15.99 8.58 7.76
N GLN A 23 15.32 8.16 6.67
CA GLN A 23 15.23 8.96 5.44
C GLN A 23 14.40 10.25 5.65
N LEU A 24 13.29 10.17 6.41
CA LEU A 24 12.50 11.35 6.75
C LEU A 24 13.33 12.36 7.56
N ASN A 25 14.05 11.88 8.57
CA ASN A 25 14.92 12.73 9.39
C ASN A 25 16.02 13.39 8.54
N GLN A 26 16.61 12.67 7.58
CA GLN A 26 17.61 13.25 6.67
C GLN A 26 17.06 14.42 5.87
N ILE A 27 15.81 14.34 5.38
CA ILE A 27 15.16 15.42 4.63
C ILE A 27 14.90 16.63 5.54
N LEU A 28 14.40 16.37 6.76
CA LEU A 28 14.04 17.43 7.70
C LEU A 28 15.25 18.13 8.33
N MET A 29 16.41 17.48 8.40
CA MET A 29 17.63 18.02 9.00
C MET A 29 18.54 18.76 8.00
N GLN A 30 18.14 18.89 6.73
CA GLN A 30 18.94 19.63 5.76
C GLN A 30 18.95 21.15 6.06
N PRO A 31 20.07 21.87 5.82
CA PRO A 31 20.15 23.31 6.04
C PRO A 31 19.18 24.13 5.18
N LYS A 32 18.75 23.58 4.04
CA LYS A 32 17.73 24.13 3.14
C LYS A 32 16.79 23.00 2.75
N PHE A 33 15.50 23.31 2.61
CA PHE A 33 14.52 22.31 2.19
C PHE A 33 14.71 21.94 0.72
N ASP A 34 14.96 20.66 0.46
CA ASP A 34 15.00 20.09 -0.88
C ASP A 34 13.63 19.50 -1.24
N GLU A 35 12.86 20.27 -2.03
CA GLU A 35 11.53 19.87 -2.46
C GLU A 35 11.55 18.63 -3.38
N ALA A 36 12.60 18.45 -4.19
CA ALA A 36 12.71 17.31 -5.08
C ALA A 36 12.94 16.02 -4.28
N GLU A 37 13.78 16.07 -3.25
CA GLU A 37 14.00 14.94 -2.36
C GLU A 37 12.74 14.58 -1.56
N ALA A 38 12.04 15.59 -1.04
CA ALA A 38 10.77 15.39 -0.34
C ALA A 38 9.72 14.71 -1.25
N LYS A 39 9.58 15.16 -2.51
CA LYS A 39 8.70 14.53 -3.49
C LYS A 39 9.08 13.08 -3.74
N ARG A 40 10.37 12.79 -3.90
CA ARG A 40 10.87 11.42 -4.11
C ARG A 40 10.55 10.52 -2.92
N TYR A 41 10.73 11.00 -1.70
CA TYR A 41 10.37 10.27 -0.49
C TYR A 41 8.86 9.95 -0.44
N VAL A 42 8.01 10.95 -0.67
CA VAL A 42 6.55 10.77 -0.67
C VAL A 42 6.14 9.78 -1.74
N LEU A 43 6.64 9.92 -2.98
CA LEU A 43 6.36 8.98 -4.06
C LEU A 43 6.74 7.55 -3.67
N ASN A 44 7.98 7.32 -3.23
CA ASN A 44 8.43 5.99 -2.83
C ASN A 44 7.60 5.42 -1.67
N HIS A 45 7.19 6.28 -0.72
CA HIS A 45 6.42 5.84 0.43
C HIS A 45 5.03 5.34 0.04
N TYR A 46 4.34 6.06 -0.83
CA TYR A 46 2.97 5.74 -1.21
C TYR A 46 2.86 4.83 -2.45
N MET A 47 3.90 4.75 -3.29
CA MET A 47 3.87 4.01 -4.56
C MET A 47 3.48 2.54 -4.39
N SER A 48 4.05 1.85 -3.40
CA SER A 48 3.70 0.45 -3.15
C SER A 48 2.22 0.29 -2.79
N ARG A 49 1.68 1.20 -1.96
CA ARG A 49 0.27 1.13 -1.55
C ARG A 49 -0.66 1.48 -2.70
N MET A 50 -0.34 2.54 -3.45
CA MET A 50 -1.10 2.93 -4.66
C MET A 50 -1.18 1.77 -5.67
N GLN A 51 -0.07 1.07 -5.91
CA GLN A 51 -0.08 -0.08 -6.82
C GLN A 51 -0.92 -1.25 -6.28
N GLN A 52 -0.91 -1.49 -4.97
CA GLN A 52 -1.78 -2.49 -4.35
C GLN A 52 -3.26 -2.14 -4.54
N ASP A 53 -3.64 -0.89 -4.25
CA ASP A 53 -5.02 -0.43 -4.40
C ASP A 53 -5.48 -0.52 -5.87
N VAL A 54 -4.60 -0.19 -6.83
CA VAL A 54 -4.87 -0.37 -8.28
C VAL A 54 -5.06 -1.84 -8.64
N ASN A 55 -4.22 -2.74 -8.13
CA ASN A 55 -4.36 -4.17 -8.39
C ASN A 55 -5.65 -4.72 -7.79
N GLU A 56 -6.03 -4.25 -6.60
CA GLU A 56 -7.28 -4.63 -5.95
C GLU A 56 -8.48 -4.17 -6.78
N LEU A 57 -8.50 -2.92 -7.24
CA LEU A 57 -9.55 -2.40 -8.13
C LEU A 57 -9.65 -3.20 -9.43
N LYS A 58 -8.52 -3.60 -10.01
CA LYS A 58 -8.50 -4.45 -11.21
C LYS A 58 -9.18 -5.79 -10.96
N VAL A 59 -8.84 -6.47 -9.86
CA VAL A 59 -9.47 -7.75 -9.49
C VAL A 59 -10.97 -7.58 -9.25
N GLN A 60 -11.37 -6.52 -8.55
CA GLN A 60 -12.79 -6.20 -8.32
C GLN A 60 -13.53 -5.98 -9.64
N TYR A 61 -12.92 -5.25 -10.59
CA TYR A 61 -13.48 -5.04 -11.93
C TYR A 61 -13.67 -6.36 -12.69
N GLU A 62 -12.64 -7.20 -12.73
CA GLU A 62 -12.68 -8.51 -13.42
C GLU A 62 -13.75 -9.43 -12.80
N PHE A 63 -13.85 -9.44 -11.47
CA PHE A 63 -14.86 -10.20 -10.75
C PHE A 63 -16.27 -9.74 -11.08
N LEU A 64 -16.51 -8.42 -11.16
CA LEU A 64 -17.81 -7.89 -11.57
C LEU A 64 -18.20 -8.37 -12.97
N GLN A 65 -17.26 -8.53 -13.91
CA GLN A 65 -17.59 -8.94 -15.28
C GLN A 65 -18.22 -10.32 -15.38
N VAL A 66 -17.91 -11.24 -14.46
CA VAL A 66 -18.46 -12.61 -14.48
C VAL A 66 -19.80 -12.74 -13.74
N LEU A 67 -20.23 -11.71 -13.02
CA LEU A 67 -21.49 -11.72 -12.27
C LEU A 67 -22.68 -11.29 -13.14
N ASN A 68 -23.83 -11.94 -12.90
CA ASN A 68 -25.11 -11.49 -13.43
C ASN A 68 -25.65 -10.25 -12.68
N HIS A 69 -26.72 -9.65 -13.20
CA HIS A 69 -27.28 -8.39 -12.66
C HIS A 69 -27.63 -8.45 -11.17
N GLN A 70 -28.26 -9.54 -10.72
CA GLN A 70 -28.64 -9.69 -9.31
C GLN A 70 -27.42 -9.87 -8.41
N GLN A 71 -26.44 -10.66 -8.86
CA GLN A 71 -25.19 -10.87 -8.13
C GLN A 71 -24.38 -9.58 -8.00
N ARG A 72 -24.32 -8.75 -9.05
CA ARG A 72 -23.66 -7.44 -9.00
C ARG A 72 -24.30 -6.51 -7.97
N LYS A 73 -25.64 -6.39 -7.98
CA LYS A 73 -26.38 -5.61 -6.97
C LYS A 73 -26.07 -6.08 -5.55
N ASN A 74 -26.08 -7.39 -5.33
CA ASN A 74 -25.76 -7.96 -4.02
C ASN A 74 -24.30 -7.67 -3.62
N TRP A 75 -23.35 -7.83 -4.53
CA TRP A 75 -21.94 -7.57 -4.25
C TRP A 75 -21.67 -6.08 -3.93
N ILE A 76 -22.24 -5.15 -4.69
CA ILE A 76 -22.11 -3.69 -4.43
C ILE A 76 -22.65 -3.35 -3.03
N ASN A 77 -23.80 -3.91 -2.66
CA ASN A 77 -24.45 -3.58 -1.39
C ASN A 77 -23.74 -4.15 -0.16
N ASN A 78 -22.98 -5.24 -0.31
CA ASN A 78 -22.40 -5.98 0.82
C ASN A 78 -20.87 -5.95 0.89
N CYS A 79 -20.18 -5.70 -0.22
CA CYS A 79 -18.72 -5.83 -0.30
C CYS A 79 -17.99 -4.53 -0.63
N LEU A 80 -18.68 -3.48 -1.09
CA LEU A 80 -18.10 -2.16 -1.42
C LEU A 80 -18.51 -1.04 -0.43
N ARG A 81 -18.97 -1.40 0.77
CA ARG A 81 -19.31 -0.44 1.82
C ARG A 81 -18.17 -0.27 2.81
#